data_AF-A0A1G3JDG6-F1
#
_entry.id   AF-A0A1G3JDG6-F1
#
_cell.length_a   1.000
_cell.length_b   1.000
_cell.length_c   1.000
_cell.angle_alpha   90.00
_cell.angle_beta   90.00
_cell.angle_gamma   90.00
#
_symmetry.space_group_name_H-M   'P 1'
#
loop_
_entity.id
_entity.type
_entity.pdbx_description
1 polymer ?
#
loop_
_entity_poly.entity_id
_entity_poly.type
_entity_poly.pdbx_seq_one_letter_code
_entity_poly.pdbx_strand_id
1 'polypeptide(L)'
;MAVASLIPPAPATGEPQSGCYMAATSDCGGRLSREHYISRGLIDGPELRVRGMPWQREEVARFSPDNLVARILCRRHNSAMSPLDAHAIRFFLSVEAGLKHAQRRSLSRKSRFYMTSGDGLELWAMKTLASLYSSGIEFMTPEHRFRDFEPPMERIVAELSSPNPCSIMTLSLPLMQDAHEEQIGRRAVSIGPIVDDETGELSGLLVRMHGIALVFNIDLPDKDALPETEIARPDMIDLIGMDRTSRIFLSRAKRRPEAWIVQIRLSHPRKDPPAGRSDRGCNRQPLRK
;
A
#
# COMPACT_ATOMS: atom_id res chain seq x y z
N MET A 1 -14.13 -10.11 -4.98
CA MET A 1 -14.69 -9.49 -6.20
C MET A 1 -13.61 -9.50 -7.27
N ALA A 2 -13.91 -9.88 -8.50
CA ALA A 2 -12.92 -9.80 -9.58
C ALA A 2 -12.60 -8.31 -9.86
N VAL A 3 -11.33 -8.01 -10.11
CA VAL A 3 -10.90 -6.69 -10.56
C VAL A 3 -11.40 -6.50 -11.99
N ALA A 4 -11.90 -5.30 -12.31
CA ALA A 4 -12.34 -4.98 -13.67
C ALA A 4 -11.18 -5.11 -14.68
N SER A 5 -11.50 -5.29 -15.96
CA SER A 5 -10.48 -5.31 -17.02
C SER A 5 -9.63 -4.04 -16.94
N LEU A 6 -8.31 -4.23 -16.92
CA LEU A 6 -7.31 -3.16 -16.96
C LEU A 6 -6.87 -2.84 -18.40
N ILE A 7 -7.39 -3.58 -19.38
CA ILE A 7 -7.10 -3.40 -20.80
C ILE A 7 -7.87 -2.18 -21.31
N PRO A 8 -7.22 -1.25 -22.03
CA PRO A 8 -7.92 -0.15 -22.67
C PRO A 8 -9.06 -0.60 -23.62
N PRO A 9 -10.12 0.21 -23.78
CA PRO A 9 -11.27 -0.17 -24.60
C PRO A 9 -10.93 -0.26 -26.09
N ALA A 10 -11.47 -1.26 -26.78
CA ALA A 10 -11.30 -1.43 -28.21
C ALA A 10 -11.78 -0.21 -29.04
N PRO A 11 -11.23 0.03 -30.24
CA PRO A 11 -10.14 -0.72 -30.87
C PRO A 11 -8.77 -0.44 -30.21
N ALA A 12 -7.85 -1.39 -30.34
CA ALA A 12 -6.44 -1.15 -30.02
C ALA A 12 -5.85 -0.12 -31.00
N THR A 13 -4.95 0.72 -30.50
CA THR A 13 -4.35 1.82 -31.28
C THR A 13 -3.20 1.36 -32.17
N GLY A 14 -2.46 0.32 -31.76
CA GLY A 14 -1.27 -0.16 -32.48
C GLY A 14 -0.06 0.76 -32.37
N GLU A 15 -0.12 1.78 -31.49
CA GLU A 15 0.92 2.79 -31.35
C GLU A 15 1.53 2.79 -29.94
N PRO A 16 2.87 2.77 -29.82
CA PRO A 16 3.55 3.06 -28.57
C PRO A 16 3.71 4.57 -28.37
N GLN A 17 3.80 5.01 -27.11
CA GLN A 17 4.10 6.40 -26.78
C GLN A 17 5.32 6.50 -25.86
N SER A 18 6.34 7.22 -26.30
CA SER A 18 7.52 7.50 -25.48
C SER A 18 7.11 8.16 -24.14
N GLY A 19 7.69 7.68 -23.04
CA GLY A 19 7.39 8.12 -21.68
C GLY A 19 6.19 7.43 -21.02
N CYS A 20 5.42 6.60 -21.75
CA CYS A 20 4.42 5.73 -21.13
C CYS A 20 5.09 4.39 -20.75
N TYR A 21 5.10 4.00 -19.48
CA TYR A 21 5.74 2.72 -19.09
C TYR A 21 5.01 1.49 -19.67
N MET A 22 3.76 1.66 -20.09
CA MET A 22 2.98 0.65 -20.84
C MET A 22 3.22 0.71 -22.36
N ALA A 23 4.23 1.42 -22.86
CA ALA A 23 4.47 1.57 -24.30
C ALA A 23 4.68 0.24 -25.03
N ALA A 24 5.21 -0.78 -24.34
CA ALA A 24 5.44 -2.11 -24.90
C ALA A 24 4.15 -2.82 -25.35
N THR A 25 2.97 -2.41 -24.86
CA THR A 25 1.68 -2.97 -25.31
C THR A 25 1.28 -2.49 -26.71
N SER A 26 1.93 -1.44 -27.23
CA SER A 26 1.52 -0.73 -28.45
C SER A 26 0.03 -0.36 -28.45
N ASP A 27 -0.53 -0.04 -27.28
CA ASP A 27 -1.90 0.44 -27.15
C ASP A 27 -2.00 1.81 -26.46
N CYS A 28 -1.03 2.69 -26.73
CA CYS A 28 -1.02 4.04 -26.17
C CYS A 28 -1.99 4.97 -26.90
N GLY A 29 -2.60 5.91 -26.16
CA GLY A 29 -3.51 6.89 -26.76
C GLY A 29 -3.61 8.18 -25.95
N GLY A 30 -3.72 9.28 -26.69
CA GLY A 30 -3.80 10.64 -26.14
C GLY A 30 -2.43 11.18 -25.67
N ARG A 31 -2.47 12.23 -24.84
CA ARG A 31 -1.25 12.80 -24.24
C ARG A 31 -0.84 12.02 -22.99
N LEU A 32 0.42 12.13 -22.59
CA LEU A 32 0.86 11.73 -21.26
C LEU A 32 0.03 12.48 -20.20
N SER A 33 -0.52 11.73 -19.26
CA SER A 33 -1.29 12.26 -18.15
C SER A 33 -0.38 12.64 -16.98
N ARG A 34 -0.81 13.61 -16.16
CA ARG A 34 -0.13 14.00 -14.92
C ARG A 34 -0.61 13.06 -13.82
N GLU A 35 0.06 11.92 -13.69
CA GLU A 35 -0.28 10.92 -12.68
C GLU A 35 0.34 11.25 -11.35
N HIS A 36 -0.44 11.11 -10.29
CA HIS A 36 0.12 11.23 -8.96
C HIS A 36 0.88 9.95 -8.59
N TYR A 37 2.02 10.08 -7.93
CA TYR A 37 2.82 8.92 -7.48
C TYR A 37 2.04 7.99 -6.56
N ILE A 38 1.15 8.59 -5.77
CA ILE A 38 0.16 7.93 -4.93
C ILE A 38 -1.19 8.50 -5.36
N SER A 39 -2.21 7.64 -5.51
CA SER A 39 -3.55 8.05 -5.95
C SER A 39 -4.01 9.31 -5.22
N ARG A 40 -4.38 10.38 -5.94
CA ARG A 40 -4.68 11.72 -5.37
C ARG A 40 -5.63 11.69 -4.17
N GLY A 41 -6.67 10.84 -4.22
CA GLY A 41 -7.64 10.69 -3.13
C GLY A 41 -7.05 10.16 -1.81
N LEU A 42 -5.82 9.67 -1.81
CA LEU A 42 -5.07 9.25 -0.61
C LEU A 42 -4.24 10.37 0.01
N ILE A 43 -3.95 11.42 -0.76
CA ILE A 43 -3.03 12.50 -0.38
C ILE A 43 -3.69 13.88 -0.31
N ASP A 44 -4.96 14.00 -0.71
CA ASP A 44 -5.80 15.19 -0.50
C ASP A 44 -6.13 15.34 1.00
N GLY A 45 -5.18 15.82 1.79
CA GLY A 45 -5.30 16.05 3.23
C GLY A 45 -4.37 17.17 3.73
N PRO A 46 -4.64 17.76 4.91
CA PRO A 46 -3.99 19.00 5.35
C PRO A 46 -2.50 18.89 5.72
N GLU A 47 -1.92 17.68 5.77
CA GLU A 47 -0.52 17.51 6.14
C GLU A 47 0.13 16.27 5.51
N LEU A 48 0.35 16.30 4.19
CA LEU A 48 1.11 15.27 3.50
C LEU A 48 2.61 15.44 3.82
N ARG A 49 3.11 14.50 4.62
CA ARG A 49 4.53 14.38 4.96
C ARG A 49 5.11 13.21 4.17
N VAL A 50 6.03 13.51 3.26
CA VAL A 50 6.75 12.51 2.48
C VAL A 50 8.16 12.37 3.07
N ARG A 51 8.77 11.19 2.95
CA ARG A 51 10.18 10.93 3.33
C ARG A 51 10.86 10.13 2.23
N GLY A 52 12.17 10.27 2.14
CA GLY A 52 13.03 9.44 1.30
C GLY A 52 13.12 9.92 -0.14
N MET A 53 12.54 11.05 -0.52
CA MET A 53 12.66 11.61 -1.86
C MET A 53 14.03 12.29 -2.04
N PRO A 54 14.64 12.27 -3.24
CA PRO A 54 16.02 12.69 -3.44
C PRO A 54 16.23 14.19 -3.34
N TRP A 55 15.18 14.95 -3.52
CA TRP A 55 15.20 16.40 -3.38
C TRP A 55 14.89 16.86 -1.94
N GLN A 56 14.70 15.95 -0.99
CA GLN A 56 14.45 16.31 0.41
C GLN A 56 15.73 16.69 1.14
N ARG A 57 15.74 17.90 1.69
CA ARG A 57 16.79 18.38 2.61
C ARG A 57 16.55 17.97 4.07
N GLU A 58 15.29 17.76 4.43
CA GLU A 58 14.87 17.31 5.76
C GLU A 58 14.40 15.86 5.67
N GLU A 59 14.57 15.10 6.76
CA GLU A 59 14.15 13.69 6.85
C GLU A 59 12.64 13.52 6.55
N VAL A 60 11.83 14.54 6.80
CA VAL A 60 10.40 14.57 6.48
C VAL A 60 10.04 15.95 5.94
N ALA A 61 9.51 16.04 4.71
CA ALA A 61 9.11 17.32 4.12
C ALA A 61 7.62 17.34 3.77
N ARG A 62 7.00 18.52 3.90
CA ARG A 62 5.62 18.77 3.52
C ARG A 62 5.53 19.05 2.02
N PHE A 63 4.66 18.32 1.32
CA PHE A 63 4.43 18.53 -0.12
C PHE A 63 2.97 18.82 -0.42
N SER A 64 2.73 19.68 -1.42
CA SER A 64 1.43 19.77 -2.06
C SER A 64 1.20 18.51 -2.93
N PRO A 65 0.00 17.91 -2.93
CA PRO A 65 -0.35 16.83 -3.84
C PRO A 65 -0.01 17.13 -5.31
N ASP A 66 -0.15 18.38 -5.75
CA ASP A 66 0.11 18.79 -7.13
C ASP A 66 1.60 18.69 -7.54
N ASN A 67 2.51 18.58 -6.56
CA ASN A 67 3.95 18.38 -6.76
C ASN A 67 4.34 16.89 -6.80
N LEU A 68 3.43 15.97 -6.45
CA LEU A 68 3.68 14.54 -6.47
C LEU A 68 3.16 13.91 -7.75
N VAL A 69 3.51 14.49 -8.91
CA VAL A 69 3.02 14.04 -10.21
C VAL A 69 4.12 13.78 -11.22
N ALA A 70 3.94 12.78 -12.08
CA ALA A 70 4.78 12.54 -13.24
C ALA A 70 3.99 12.23 -14.52
N ARG A 71 4.67 12.34 -15.66
CA ARG A 71 4.14 12.04 -16.99
C ARG A 71 4.66 10.68 -17.45
N ILE A 72 4.11 9.63 -16.84
CA ILE A 72 4.60 8.24 -16.93
C ILE A 72 3.59 7.27 -17.56
N LEU A 73 2.37 7.74 -17.80
CA LEU A 73 1.31 7.00 -18.49
C LEU A 73 0.63 7.91 -19.50
N CYS A 74 0.13 7.32 -20.58
CA CYS A 74 -0.79 8.01 -21.48
C CYS A 74 -2.21 8.01 -20.89
N ARG A 75 -3.04 8.97 -21.31
CA ARG A 75 -4.45 9.07 -20.85
C ARG A 75 -5.22 7.76 -21.02
N ARG A 76 -4.98 7.03 -22.10
CA ARG A 76 -5.65 5.76 -22.40
C ARG A 76 -5.33 4.69 -21.36
N HIS A 77 -4.04 4.40 -21.13
CA HIS A 77 -3.60 3.44 -20.13
C HIS A 77 -3.96 3.87 -18.70
N ASN A 78 -3.82 5.15 -18.37
CA ASN A 78 -4.19 5.59 -17.04
C ASN A 78 -5.69 5.45 -16.77
N SER A 79 -6.54 5.79 -17.75
CA SER A 79 -7.99 5.63 -17.60
C SER A 79 -8.37 4.17 -17.36
N ALA A 80 -7.74 3.24 -18.09
CA ALA A 80 -7.96 1.80 -17.93
C ALA A 80 -7.51 1.29 -16.56
N MET A 81 -6.44 1.84 -15.98
CA MET A 81 -5.91 1.46 -14.66
C MET A 81 -6.47 2.27 -13.48
N SER A 82 -7.30 3.28 -13.73
CA SER A 82 -7.94 4.08 -12.67
C SER A 82 -8.80 3.27 -11.67
N PRO A 83 -9.41 2.11 -12.01
CA PRO A 83 -10.07 1.27 -11.01
C PRO A 83 -9.16 0.78 -9.88
N LEU A 84 -7.85 0.63 -10.14
CA LEU A 84 -6.88 0.25 -9.10
C LEU A 84 -6.73 1.33 -8.03
N ASP A 85 -6.71 2.60 -8.45
CA ASP A 85 -6.70 3.74 -7.52
C ASP A 85 -7.96 3.76 -6.65
N ALA A 86 -9.12 3.46 -7.26
CA ALA A 86 -10.39 3.39 -6.54
C ALA A 86 -10.42 2.29 -5.47
N HIS A 87 -9.76 1.14 -5.72
CA HIS A 87 -9.61 0.07 -4.73
C HIS A 87 -8.76 0.53 -3.54
N ALA A 88 -7.62 1.16 -3.79
CA ALA A 88 -6.75 1.66 -2.73
C ALA A 88 -7.41 2.78 -1.91
N ILE A 89 -8.04 3.76 -2.58
CA ILE A 89 -8.80 4.83 -1.91
C ILE A 89 -9.87 4.25 -0.98
N ARG A 90 -10.64 3.28 -1.46
CA ARG A 90 -11.67 2.62 -0.64
C ARG A 90 -11.06 1.90 0.57
N PHE A 91 -9.93 1.22 0.38
CA PHE A 91 -9.23 0.53 1.47
C PHE A 91 -8.84 1.52 2.57
N PHE A 92 -8.07 2.56 2.22
CA PHE A 92 -7.52 3.49 3.20
C PHE A 92 -8.61 4.35 3.87
N LEU A 93 -9.68 4.71 3.15
CA LEU A 93 -10.86 5.34 3.77
C LEU A 93 -11.56 4.40 4.76
N SER A 94 -11.61 3.10 4.49
CA SER A 94 -12.17 2.10 5.42
C SER A 94 -11.31 1.94 6.67
N VAL A 95 -9.99 1.98 6.52
CA VAL A 95 -9.03 2.01 7.64
C VAL A 95 -9.25 3.25 8.49
N GLU A 96 -9.28 4.44 7.87
CA GLU A 96 -9.48 5.70 8.59
C GLU A 96 -10.82 5.72 9.35
N ALA A 97 -11.91 5.33 8.68
CA ALA A 97 -13.23 5.26 9.28
C ALA A 97 -13.30 4.21 10.40
N GLY A 98 -12.61 3.09 10.22
CA GLY A 98 -12.51 2.01 11.21
C GLY A 98 -11.75 2.43 12.47
N LEU A 99 -10.63 3.14 12.31
CA LEU A 99 -9.84 3.71 13.39
C LEU A 99 -10.63 4.76 14.17
N LYS A 100 -11.28 5.70 13.46
CA LYS A 100 -12.17 6.71 14.06
C LYS A 100 -13.30 6.07 14.86
N HIS A 101 -13.90 4.98 14.35
CA HIS A 101 -14.95 4.26 15.06
C HIS A 101 -14.45 3.56 16.33
N ALA A 102 -13.31 2.88 16.25
CA ALA A 102 -12.71 2.16 17.37
C ALA A 102 -12.24 3.10 18.49
N GLN A 103 -11.76 4.30 18.16
CA GLN A 103 -11.25 5.28 19.15
C GLN A 103 -12.33 6.15 19.78
N ARG A 104 -13.49 6.31 19.13
CA ARG A 104 -14.55 7.20 19.64
C ARG A 104 -15.11 6.65 20.95
N ARG A 105 -15.28 7.54 21.95
CA ARG A 105 -16.03 7.22 23.19
C ARG A 105 -17.53 7.27 22.91
N SER A 106 -18.25 6.19 23.19
CA SER A 106 -19.73 6.17 23.28
C SER A 106 -20.18 4.83 23.85
N LEU A 107 -21.43 4.80 24.32
CA LEU A 107 -22.07 3.64 24.93
C LEU A 107 -22.40 2.51 23.95
N SER A 108 -22.27 2.74 22.64
CA SER A 108 -22.57 1.73 21.61
C SER A 108 -21.41 0.74 21.47
N ARG A 109 -21.72 -0.55 21.63
CA ARG A 109 -20.79 -1.68 21.39
C ARG A 109 -20.86 -2.26 19.97
N LYS A 110 -21.58 -1.59 19.06
CA LYS A 110 -21.78 -2.09 17.69
C LYS A 110 -20.46 -2.10 16.90
N SER A 111 -20.20 -3.22 16.23
CA SER A 111 -19.11 -3.35 15.28
C SER A 111 -19.45 -2.71 13.93
N ARG A 112 -18.43 -2.20 13.24
CA ARG A 112 -18.53 -1.79 11.83
C ARG A 112 -17.79 -2.77 10.94
N PHE A 113 -18.28 -2.93 9.73
CA PHE A 113 -17.74 -3.87 8.75
C PHE A 113 -17.47 -3.13 7.44
N TYR A 114 -16.31 -3.39 6.85
CA TYR A 114 -15.89 -2.84 5.56
C TYR A 114 -15.40 -4.00 4.69
N MET A 115 -15.64 -3.92 3.38
CA MET A 115 -15.22 -4.93 2.42
C MET A 115 -14.37 -4.31 1.32
N THR A 116 -13.20 -4.89 1.08
CA THR A 116 -12.21 -4.43 0.10
C THR A 116 -11.69 -5.60 -0.74
N SER A 117 -11.26 -5.33 -1.98
CA SER A 117 -10.56 -6.31 -2.81
C SER A 117 -9.09 -6.40 -2.41
N GLY A 118 -8.64 -7.55 -1.91
CA GLY A 118 -7.22 -7.80 -1.65
C GLY A 118 -6.42 -7.84 -2.94
N ASP A 119 -6.92 -8.53 -3.97
CA ASP A 119 -6.25 -8.62 -5.27
C ASP A 119 -6.15 -7.25 -5.95
N GLY A 120 -7.19 -6.42 -5.82
CA GLY A 120 -7.17 -5.05 -6.33
C GLY A 120 -6.14 -4.17 -5.63
N LEU A 121 -5.90 -4.41 -4.34
CA LEU A 121 -4.89 -3.67 -3.56
C LEU A 121 -3.47 -4.10 -3.95
N GLU A 122 -3.24 -5.38 -4.19
CA GLU A 122 -1.95 -5.90 -4.66
C GLU A 122 -1.62 -5.41 -6.09
N LEU A 123 -2.59 -5.43 -7.01
CA LEU A 123 -2.43 -4.84 -8.35
C LEU A 123 -2.18 -3.32 -8.30
N TRP A 124 -2.82 -2.61 -7.36
CA TRP A 124 -2.55 -1.20 -7.12
C TRP A 124 -1.11 -0.96 -6.63
N ALA A 125 -0.60 -1.79 -5.73
CA ALA A 125 0.79 -1.69 -5.28
C ALA A 125 1.77 -1.90 -6.45
N MET A 126 1.48 -2.86 -7.32
CA MET A 126 2.29 -3.11 -8.53
C MET A 126 2.28 -1.92 -9.50
N LYS A 127 1.10 -1.33 -9.76
CA LYS A 127 0.98 -0.07 -10.52
C LYS A 127 1.82 1.04 -9.88
N THR A 128 1.74 1.15 -8.56
CA THR A 128 2.41 2.21 -7.80
C THR A 128 3.93 2.04 -7.87
N LEU A 129 4.45 0.83 -7.72
CA LEU A 129 5.87 0.53 -7.85
C LEU A 129 6.41 0.89 -9.25
N ALA A 130 5.73 0.46 -10.31
CA ALA A 130 6.07 0.81 -11.69
C ALA A 130 6.03 2.33 -11.92
N SER A 131 5.06 3.02 -11.31
CA SER A 131 4.93 4.47 -11.40
C SER A 131 6.07 5.21 -10.70
N LEU A 132 6.45 4.75 -9.50
CA LEU A 132 7.61 5.29 -8.77
C LEU A 132 8.88 5.12 -9.59
N TYR A 133 9.14 3.93 -10.13
CA TYR A 133 10.34 3.66 -10.91
C TYR A 133 10.39 4.51 -12.19
N SER A 134 9.31 4.48 -12.98
CA SER A 134 9.23 5.18 -14.27
C SER A 134 9.30 6.70 -14.13
N SER A 135 8.97 7.22 -12.94
CA SER A 135 9.04 8.66 -12.68
C SER A 135 10.46 9.18 -12.44
N GLY A 136 11.44 8.29 -12.25
CA GLY A 136 12.81 8.68 -11.93
C GLY A 136 12.97 9.31 -10.54
N ILE A 137 12.01 9.11 -9.64
CA ILE A 137 12.19 9.46 -8.23
C ILE A 137 13.29 8.59 -7.65
N GLU A 138 14.40 9.18 -7.23
CA GLU A 138 15.45 8.44 -6.51
C GLU A 138 15.16 8.41 -5.01
N PHE A 139 14.77 7.27 -4.44
CA PHE A 139 14.70 7.21 -2.98
C PHE A 139 16.12 7.27 -2.38
N MET A 140 16.37 8.14 -1.41
CA MET A 140 17.65 8.14 -0.69
C MET A 140 17.61 7.12 0.44
N THR A 141 18.39 6.06 0.33
CA THR A 141 18.99 5.39 1.48
C THR A 141 20.46 5.82 1.56
N PRO A 142 21.11 5.75 2.74
CA PRO A 142 22.53 6.10 2.87
C PRO A 142 23.45 5.29 1.94
N GLU A 143 23.04 4.08 1.56
CA GLU A 143 23.87 3.13 0.81
C GLU A 143 23.41 2.91 -0.64
N HIS A 144 22.16 3.25 -1.01
CA HIS A 144 21.61 2.83 -2.30
C HIS A 144 20.67 3.85 -2.96
N ARG A 145 20.61 3.84 -4.31
CA ARG A 145 19.67 4.67 -5.09
C ARG A 145 18.58 3.78 -5.67
N PHE A 146 17.31 4.18 -5.53
CA PHE A 146 16.20 3.38 -6.05
C PHE A 146 16.29 3.03 -7.54
N ARG A 147 16.84 3.92 -8.37
CA ARG A 147 17.01 3.66 -9.82
C ARG A 147 17.94 2.48 -10.11
N ASP A 148 18.81 2.13 -9.17
CA ASP A 148 19.75 1.03 -9.30
C ASP A 148 19.03 -0.32 -9.09
N PHE A 149 17.76 -0.29 -8.67
CA PHE A 149 16.92 -1.46 -8.44
C PHE A 149 15.73 -1.45 -9.40
N GLU A 150 15.95 -1.98 -10.60
CA GLU A 150 14.92 -2.11 -11.61
C GLU A 150 13.86 -3.14 -11.16
N PRO A 151 12.58 -2.74 -10.98
CA PRO A 151 11.50 -3.70 -10.80
C PRO A 151 11.39 -4.60 -12.03
N PRO A 152 10.76 -5.79 -11.94
CA PRO A 152 10.54 -6.67 -13.09
C PRO A 152 9.48 -6.06 -14.04
N MET A 153 9.83 -4.98 -14.73
CA MET A 153 8.93 -4.12 -15.49
C MET A 153 8.24 -4.88 -16.62
N GLU A 154 8.95 -5.78 -17.30
CA GLU A 154 8.36 -6.65 -18.32
C GLU A 154 7.21 -7.49 -17.75
N ARG A 155 7.44 -8.13 -16.59
CA ARG A 155 6.42 -8.95 -15.90
C ARG A 155 5.27 -8.09 -15.39
N ILE A 156 5.55 -6.90 -14.86
CA ILE A 156 4.52 -5.95 -14.42
C ILE A 156 3.62 -5.54 -15.59
N VAL A 157 4.21 -5.16 -16.73
CA VAL A 157 3.46 -4.76 -17.93
C VAL A 157 2.65 -5.93 -18.47
N ALA A 158 3.22 -7.14 -18.52
CA ALA A 158 2.53 -8.35 -18.95
C ALA A 158 1.28 -8.63 -18.10
N GLU A 159 1.41 -8.57 -16.77
CA GLU A 159 0.29 -8.82 -15.86
C GLU A 159 -0.77 -7.71 -15.90
N LEU A 160 -0.37 -6.45 -15.93
CA LEU A 160 -1.32 -5.32 -16.03
C LEU A 160 -2.07 -5.28 -17.37
N SER A 161 -1.51 -5.90 -18.41
CA SER A 161 -2.13 -5.99 -19.75
C SER A 161 -2.89 -7.30 -19.97
N SER A 162 -2.89 -8.20 -19.00
CA SER A 162 -3.57 -9.49 -19.09
C SER A 162 -5.10 -9.31 -18.98
N PRO A 163 -5.90 -10.12 -19.71
CA PRO A 163 -7.35 -10.15 -19.52
C PRO A 163 -7.78 -10.57 -18.10
N ASN A 164 -6.92 -11.32 -17.41
CA ASN A 164 -7.11 -11.75 -16.04
C ASN A 164 -5.85 -11.39 -15.24
N PRO A 165 -5.69 -10.11 -14.87
CA PRO A 165 -4.46 -9.63 -14.25
C PRO A 165 -4.24 -10.31 -12.90
N CYS A 166 -3.03 -10.82 -12.67
CA CYS A 166 -2.60 -11.34 -11.38
C CYS A 166 -1.48 -10.46 -10.83
N SER A 167 -1.58 -10.07 -9.57
CA SER A 167 -0.47 -9.38 -8.94
C SER A 167 0.71 -10.34 -8.79
N ILE A 168 1.90 -9.84 -9.13
CA ILE A 168 3.18 -10.45 -8.76
C ILE A 168 3.61 -10.07 -7.34
N MET A 169 2.82 -9.24 -6.68
CA MET A 169 3.07 -8.77 -5.33
C MET A 169 2.10 -9.42 -4.35
N THR A 170 2.61 -9.83 -3.20
CA THR A 170 1.85 -10.35 -2.07
C THR A 170 1.78 -9.31 -0.97
N LEU A 171 0.56 -8.95 -0.56
CA LEU A 171 0.33 -8.12 0.62
C LEU A 171 0.71 -8.90 1.89
N SER A 172 1.51 -8.31 2.75
CA SER A 172 1.75 -8.75 4.12
C SER A 172 1.54 -7.62 5.13
N LEU A 173 1.28 -8.01 6.38
CA LEU A 173 1.20 -7.11 7.53
C LEU A 173 2.30 -7.48 8.53
N PRO A 174 3.16 -6.53 8.93
CA PRO A 174 4.14 -6.78 9.97
C PRO A 174 3.43 -7.04 11.32
N LEU A 175 3.89 -8.06 12.04
CA LEU A 175 3.39 -8.43 13.37
C LEU A 175 3.88 -7.48 14.47
N MET A 176 4.99 -6.78 14.22
CA MET A 176 5.55 -5.79 15.13
C MET A 176 5.47 -4.41 14.49
N GLN A 177 4.91 -3.47 15.25
CA GLN A 177 4.99 -2.05 14.91
C GLN A 177 6.42 -1.59 15.16
N ASP A 178 7.06 -1.06 14.12
CA ASP A 178 8.40 -0.52 14.25
C ASP A 178 8.38 0.71 15.17
N ALA A 179 9.39 0.91 16.02
CA ALA A 179 9.44 2.03 16.98
C ALA A 179 9.35 3.40 16.27
N HIS A 180 9.75 3.42 15.01
CA HIS A 180 9.66 4.57 14.11
C HIS A 180 8.21 4.96 13.73
N GLU A 181 7.23 4.05 13.86
CA GLU A 181 5.81 4.31 13.59
C GLU A 181 5.19 5.30 14.59
N GLU A 182 5.69 5.35 15.83
CA GLU A 182 5.21 6.29 16.85
C GLU A 182 5.58 7.73 16.54
N GLN A 183 6.70 7.96 15.84
CA GLN A 183 7.31 9.28 15.65
C GLN A 183 6.76 10.04 14.43
N ILE A 184 6.36 9.33 13.37
CA ILE A 184 5.89 9.93 12.10
C ILE A 184 4.43 10.45 12.22
N GLY A 185 3.71 10.03 13.25
CA GLY A 185 2.37 10.49 13.57
C GLY A 185 1.29 9.90 12.65
N ARG A 186 0.08 9.69 13.18
CA ARG A 186 -1.05 9.02 12.49
C ARG A 186 -1.58 9.72 11.22
N ARG A 187 -1.00 10.86 10.82
CA ARG A 187 -1.44 11.67 9.68
C ARG A 187 -0.46 11.68 8.51
N ALA A 188 0.67 11.00 8.62
CA ALA A 188 1.65 10.92 7.56
C ALA A 188 1.38 9.74 6.60
N VAL A 189 1.84 9.92 5.36
CA VAL A 189 1.82 8.89 4.30
C VAL A 189 3.26 8.64 3.90
N SER A 190 3.75 7.43 4.10
CA SER A 190 5.07 7.04 3.62
C SER A 190 4.90 5.95 2.58
N ILE A 191 5.58 6.12 1.45
CA ILE A 191 5.71 5.08 0.45
C ILE A 191 7.19 4.95 0.11
N GLY A 192 7.68 3.74 -0.07
CA GLY A 192 9.05 3.53 -0.47
C GLY A 192 9.32 2.09 -0.90
N PRO A 193 10.31 1.87 -1.75
CA PRO A 193 10.77 0.54 -2.08
C PRO A 193 11.31 -0.16 -0.84
N ILE A 194 11.19 -1.48 -0.83
CA ILE A 194 11.92 -2.36 0.09
C ILE A 194 13.04 -2.97 -0.72
N VAL A 195 14.26 -2.84 -0.21
CA VAL A 195 15.46 -3.41 -0.80
C VAL A 195 15.99 -4.43 0.20
N ASP A 196 16.43 -5.57 -0.31
CA ASP A 196 17.13 -6.57 0.47
C ASP A 196 18.55 -6.05 0.77
N ASP A 197 18.88 -5.86 2.05
CA ASP A 197 20.17 -5.29 2.45
C ASP A 197 21.35 -6.22 2.12
N GLU A 198 21.12 -7.53 2.02
CA GLU A 198 22.16 -8.51 1.70
C GLU A 198 22.40 -8.62 0.19
N THR A 199 21.33 -8.67 -0.60
CA THR A 199 21.44 -8.86 -2.06
C THR A 199 21.46 -7.54 -2.83
N GLY A 200 21.02 -6.44 -2.22
CA GLY A 200 20.77 -5.19 -2.93
C GLY A 200 19.68 -5.35 -3.99
N GLU A 201 18.71 -6.25 -3.83
CA GLU A 201 17.64 -6.42 -4.81
C GLU A 201 16.35 -5.76 -4.32
N LEU A 202 15.54 -5.26 -5.27
CA LEU A 202 14.20 -4.80 -4.97
C LEU A 202 13.33 -5.97 -4.50
N SER A 203 12.93 -5.96 -3.24
CA SER A 203 12.11 -7.01 -2.63
C SER A 203 10.64 -6.63 -2.52
N GLY A 204 10.31 -5.33 -2.56
CA GLY A 204 8.91 -4.93 -2.39
C GLY A 204 8.63 -3.43 -2.37
N LEU A 205 7.42 -3.12 -1.89
CA LEU A 205 6.91 -1.77 -1.69
C LEU A 205 6.31 -1.68 -0.28
N LEU A 206 6.71 -0.68 0.47
CA LEU A 206 6.19 -0.36 1.78
C LEU A 206 5.26 0.83 1.69
N VAL A 207 4.04 0.68 2.19
CA VAL A 207 3.05 1.75 2.28
C VAL A 207 2.61 1.91 3.72
N ARG A 208 2.87 3.09 4.30
CA ARG A 208 2.38 3.47 5.63
C ARG A 208 1.36 4.58 5.50
N MET A 209 0.19 4.38 6.09
CA MET A 209 -0.87 5.38 6.12
C MET A 209 -1.77 5.14 7.33
N HIS A 210 -2.26 6.21 7.96
CA HIS A 210 -3.16 6.12 9.13
C HIS A 210 -2.61 5.29 10.32
N GLY A 211 -1.29 5.16 10.43
CA GLY A 211 -0.66 4.36 11.49
C GLY A 211 -0.75 2.85 11.28
N ILE A 212 -1.02 2.40 10.04
CA ILE A 212 -0.81 1.01 9.62
C ILE A 212 0.32 0.96 8.59
N ALA A 213 1.12 -0.10 8.64
CA ALA A 213 2.10 -0.44 7.63
C ALA A 213 1.59 -1.63 6.81
N LEU A 214 1.63 -1.49 5.49
CA LEU A 214 1.38 -2.54 4.52
C LEU A 214 2.68 -2.80 3.78
N VAL A 215 3.09 -4.07 3.75
CA VAL A 215 4.23 -4.52 2.97
C VAL A 215 3.70 -5.25 1.75
N PHE A 216 4.22 -4.95 0.57
CA PHE A 216 3.90 -5.67 -0.66
C PHE A 216 5.19 -6.28 -1.18
N ASN A 217 5.35 -7.57 -0.95
CA ASN A 217 6.55 -8.32 -1.36
C ASN A 217 6.40 -8.76 -2.82
N ILE A 218 7.45 -8.62 -3.62
CA ILE A 218 7.49 -9.17 -4.97
C ILE A 218 7.67 -10.68 -4.86
N ASP A 219 6.70 -11.44 -5.37
CA ASP A 219 6.76 -12.90 -5.50
C ASP A 219 7.80 -13.25 -6.58
N LEU A 220 9.08 -13.23 -6.23
CA LEU A 220 10.15 -13.80 -7.03
C LEU A 220 10.15 -15.33 -6.84
N PRO A 221 10.24 -16.12 -7.91
CA PRO A 221 10.09 -17.58 -7.87
C PRO A 221 11.12 -18.31 -6.97
N ASP A 222 12.15 -17.62 -6.48
CA ASP A 222 13.22 -18.20 -5.65
C ASP A 222 13.20 -17.76 -4.17
N LYS A 223 12.26 -16.89 -3.72
CA LYS A 223 12.17 -16.43 -2.32
C LYS A 223 10.93 -16.99 -1.64
N ASP A 224 10.97 -18.29 -1.30
CA ASP A 224 9.82 -19.05 -0.77
C ASP A 224 9.49 -18.83 0.72
N ALA A 225 10.19 -17.94 1.44
CA ALA A 225 9.90 -17.68 2.85
C ALA A 225 9.68 -16.19 3.11
N LEU A 226 8.43 -15.82 3.42
CA LEU A 226 8.18 -14.56 4.11
C LEU A 226 8.77 -14.63 5.52
N PRO A 227 9.23 -13.50 6.08
CA PRO A 227 9.69 -13.47 7.47
C PRO A 227 8.61 -14.01 8.41
N GLU A 228 9.00 -14.80 9.43
CA GLU A 228 8.08 -15.28 10.48
C GLU A 228 7.36 -14.13 11.22
N THR A 229 7.87 -12.91 11.07
CA THR A 229 7.34 -11.68 11.64
C THR A 229 6.23 -11.04 10.81
N GLU A 230 5.78 -11.67 9.72
CA GLU A 230 4.73 -11.12 8.85
C GLU A 230 3.56 -12.09 8.64
N ILE A 231 2.35 -11.53 8.51
CA ILE A 231 1.18 -12.29 8.05
C ILE A 231 0.96 -12.00 6.56
N ALA A 232 1.16 -13.03 5.74
CA ALA A 232 0.89 -13.00 4.32
C ALA A 232 -0.61 -13.04 4.03
N ARG A 233 -1.07 -12.17 3.12
CA ARG A 233 -2.41 -12.13 2.54
C ARG A 233 -3.54 -12.25 3.58
N PRO A 234 -3.61 -11.37 4.58
CA PRO A 234 -4.68 -11.43 5.58
C PRO A 234 -6.07 -11.34 4.93
N ASP A 235 -7.03 -12.08 5.47
CA ASP A 235 -8.44 -12.05 5.02
C ASP A 235 -9.24 -11.02 5.81
N MET A 236 -8.78 -10.70 7.01
CA MET A 236 -9.45 -9.76 7.89
C MET A 236 -8.47 -8.95 8.73
N ILE A 237 -8.75 -7.65 8.83
CA ILE A 237 -8.09 -6.73 9.76
C ILE A 237 -9.12 -6.26 10.78
N ASP A 238 -8.90 -6.60 12.05
CA ASP A 238 -9.69 -6.15 13.20
C ASP A 238 -9.02 -4.93 13.85
N LEU A 239 -9.71 -3.80 13.84
CA LEU A 239 -9.33 -2.60 14.59
C LEU A 239 -10.09 -2.59 15.90
N ILE A 240 -9.38 -2.85 17.01
CA ILE A 240 -9.97 -3.05 18.33
C ILE A 240 -9.73 -1.80 19.19
N GLY A 241 -10.81 -1.13 19.55
CA GLY A 241 -10.85 -0.07 20.56
C GLY A 241 -11.27 -0.60 21.94
N MET A 242 -11.57 0.31 22.87
CA MET A 242 -11.97 -0.07 24.25
C MET A 242 -13.26 -0.88 24.28
N ASP A 243 -14.32 -0.39 23.62
CA ASP A 243 -15.66 -0.98 23.65
C ASP A 243 -16.21 -1.32 22.25
N ARG A 244 -15.38 -1.16 21.21
CA ARG A 244 -15.81 -1.26 19.82
C ARG A 244 -14.76 -1.90 18.95
N THR A 245 -15.24 -2.55 17.90
CA THR A 245 -14.40 -3.15 16.87
C THR A 245 -14.84 -2.66 15.50
N SER A 246 -13.88 -2.43 14.61
CA SER A 246 -14.13 -2.32 13.17
C SER A 246 -13.43 -3.47 12.48
N ARG A 247 -14.10 -4.13 11.53
CA ARG A 247 -13.51 -5.23 10.76
C ARG A 247 -13.42 -4.83 9.30
N ILE A 248 -12.27 -5.09 8.69
CA ILE A 248 -12.03 -4.89 7.26
C ILE A 248 -11.80 -6.27 6.66
N PHE A 249 -12.71 -6.71 5.80
CA PHE A 249 -12.59 -7.97 5.06
C PHE A 249 -11.89 -7.72 3.73
N LEU A 250 -10.91 -8.58 3.42
CA LEU A 250 -10.14 -8.58 2.19
C LEU A 250 -10.59 -9.76 1.33
N SER A 251 -11.36 -9.49 0.28
CA SER A 251 -11.84 -10.55 -0.63
C SER A 251 -10.77 -10.85 -1.69
N ARG A 252 -10.54 -12.14 -1.97
CA ARG A 252 -9.61 -12.62 -3.00
C ARG A 252 -10.30 -13.62 -3.94
N ALA A 253 -9.92 -13.64 -5.21
CA ALA A 253 -10.38 -14.64 -6.17
C ALA A 253 -9.70 -15.98 -5.86
N LYS A 254 -10.41 -16.83 -5.09
CA LYS A 254 -10.09 -18.24 -4.73
C LYS A 254 -8.68 -18.70 -5.08
N ARG A 255 -7.72 -18.60 -4.14
CA ARG A 255 -6.46 -19.33 -4.29
C ARG A 255 -5.93 -20.13 -3.10
N ARG A 256 -6.25 -19.91 -1.81
CA ARG A 256 -5.80 -20.82 -0.71
C ARG A 256 -6.72 -20.81 0.54
N PRO A 257 -6.68 -21.84 1.42
CA PRO A 257 -7.71 -22.14 2.42
C PRO A 257 -7.41 -21.66 3.85
N GLU A 258 -6.35 -20.88 4.09
CA GLU A 258 -6.00 -20.44 5.45
C GLU A 258 -6.40 -18.99 5.67
N ALA A 259 -7.43 -18.79 6.50
CA ALA A 259 -7.94 -17.48 6.84
C ALA A 259 -7.12 -16.84 7.96
N TRP A 260 -6.39 -15.78 7.65
CA TRP A 260 -5.61 -15.06 8.66
C TRP A 260 -6.35 -13.81 9.16
N ILE A 261 -6.48 -13.70 10.48
CA ILE A 261 -7.08 -12.55 11.15
C ILE A 261 -5.98 -11.76 11.85
N VAL A 262 -5.84 -10.49 11.50
CA VAL A 262 -4.89 -9.58 12.13
C VAL A 262 -5.63 -8.63 13.07
N GLN A 263 -5.20 -8.58 14.32
CA GLN A 263 -5.80 -7.71 15.34
C GLN A 263 -4.88 -6.53 15.68
N ILE A 264 -5.34 -5.33 15.38
CA ILE A 264 -4.66 -4.07 15.72
C ILE A 264 -5.39 -3.47 16.92
N ARG A 265 -4.75 -3.53 18.10
CA ARG A 265 -5.29 -2.97 19.34
C ARG A 265 -4.84 -1.52 19.49
N LEU A 266 -5.81 -0.62 19.63
CA LEU A 266 -5.53 0.81 19.77
C LEU A 266 -5.32 1.15 21.25
N SER A 267 -4.09 1.42 21.63
CA SER A 267 -3.74 1.97 22.94
C SER A 267 -4.23 3.43 23.06
N HIS A 268 -4.63 3.82 24.28
CA HIS A 268 -4.76 5.25 24.61
C HIS A 268 -3.37 5.90 24.46
N PRO A 269 -3.26 7.16 24.02
CA PRO A 269 -2.15 7.97 24.49
C PRO A 269 -2.29 7.97 26.01
N ARG A 270 -1.36 7.32 26.71
CA ARG A 270 -1.27 7.47 28.16
C ARG A 270 -1.21 8.98 28.37
N LYS A 271 -2.17 9.55 29.10
CA LYS A 271 -1.83 10.75 29.88
C LYS A 271 -0.62 10.32 30.68
N ASP A 272 0.48 11.06 30.57
CA ASP A 272 1.68 10.75 31.35
C ASP A 272 1.24 10.36 32.76
N PRO A 273 1.62 9.16 33.24
CA PRO A 273 1.28 8.80 34.59
C PRO A 273 1.91 9.86 35.49
N PRO A 274 1.20 10.40 36.50
CA PRO A 274 1.91 11.09 37.57
C PRO A 274 2.99 10.12 38.06
N ALA A 275 4.22 10.61 38.15
CA ALA A 275 5.41 9.81 38.37
C ALA A 275 5.18 8.73 39.45
N GLY A 276 5.36 7.47 39.06
CA GLY A 276 5.40 6.34 39.98
C GLY A 276 4.22 5.38 39.89
N ARG A 277 4.31 4.37 39.01
CA ARG A 277 3.98 2.96 39.34
C ARG A 277 4.32 2.03 38.17
N SER A 278 5.06 0.96 38.49
CA SER A 278 5.61 -0.05 37.59
C SER A 278 4.60 -1.09 37.10
N ASP A 279 4.78 -1.47 35.83
CA ASP A 279 4.40 -2.66 35.05
C ASP A 279 3.41 -3.73 35.54
N ARG A 280 2.66 -4.27 34.55
CA ARG A 280 2.46 -5.73 34.36
C ARG A 280 1.82 -6.09 32.99
N GLY A 281 2.57 -6.85 32.18
CA GLY A 281 2.14 -8.08 31.47
C GLY A 281 1.25 -8.00 30.21
N CYS A 282 1.83 -8.33 29.05
CA CYS A 282 1.13 -8.67 27.81
C CYS A 282 0.77 -10.18 27.80
N ASN A 283 -0.48 -10.55 27.47
CA ASN A 283 -0.94 -11.95 27.43
C ASN A 283 -1.32 -12.37 26.00
N ARG A 284 -0.75 -13.49 25.54
CA ARG A 284 -1.05 -14.18 24.28
C ARG A 284 -1.95 -15.40 24.55
N GLN A 285 -2.94 -15.67 23.70
CA GLN A 285 -3.62 -16.97 23.65
C GLN A 285 -3.92 -17.38 22.20
N PRO A 286 -3.69 -18.65 21.83
CA PRO A 286 -4.15 -19.20 20.56
C PRO A 286 -5.64 -19.55 20.63
N LEU A 287 -6.37 -19.33 19.53
CA LEU A 287 -7.77 -19.74 19.39
C LEU A 287 -7.85 -21.27 19.26
N ARG A 288 -8.59 -21.91 20.17
CA ARG A 288 -9.10 -23.27 19.96
C ARG A 288 -10.29 -23.21 18.99
N LYS A 289 -10.39 -24.26 18.18
CA LYS A 289 -11.38 -24.53 17.12
C LYS A 289 -12.82 -24.24 17.52
#